data_AF-A0A9D8B7G5-F1
#
_entry.id   AF-A0A9D8B7G5-F1
#
_cell.length_a   1.000
_cell.length_b   1.000
_cell.length_c   1.000
_cell.angle_alpha   90.00
_cell.angle_beta   90.00
_cell.angle_gamma   90.00
#
_symmetry.space_group_name_H-M   'P 1'
#
loop_
_entity.id
_entity.type
_entity.pdbx_description
1 polymer ?
#
loop_
_entity_poly.entity_id
_entity_poly.type
_entity_poly.pdbx_seq_one_letter_code
_entity_poly.pdbx_strand_id
1 'polypeptide(L)' 'MTETKIGLFKKARASMCHHCPMCHYGRKHPESKIGRMLHHPSHAEHCAMWKAEKEVYGEGQSRD' A
#
# COMPACT_ATOMS: atom_id res chain seq x y z
N MET A 1 -2.15 -18.82 -19.49
CA MET A 1 -1.73 -17.41 -19.32
C MET A 1 -2.91 -16.65 -18.73
N THR A 2 -3.08 -16.68 -17.40
CA THR A 2 -4.09 -15.85 -16.73
C THR A 2 -3.47 -14.49 -16.45
N GLU A 3 -3.59 -13.61 -17.43
CA GLU A 3 -3.33 -12.18 -17.30
C GLU A 3 -4.15 -11.66 -16.12
N THR A 4 -3.47 -11.35 -15.03
CA THR A 4 -4.07 -10.87 -13.79
C THR A 4 -4.66 -9.49 -14.05
N LYS A 5 -5.89 -9.44 -14.58
CA LYS A 5 -6.74 -8.26 -14.45
C LYS A 5 -6.79 -7.94 -12.97
N ILE A 6 -6.02 -6.95 -12.54
CA ILE A 6 -6.16 -6.34 -11.23
C ILE A 6 -7.64 -5.94 -11.13
N GLY A 7 -8.42 -6.76 -10.43
CA GLY A 7 -9.87 -6.58 -10.38
C GLY A 7 -10.21 -5.20 -9.82
N LEU A 8 -11.31 -4.61 -10.27
CA LEU A 8 -11.80 -3.31 -9.79
C LEU A 8 -11.79 -3.20 -8.25
N PHE A 9 -12.10 -4.30 -7.55
CA PHE A 9 -12.02 -4.40 -6.09
C PHE A 9 -10.60 -4.25 -5.51
N LYS A 10 -9.56 -4.71 -6.22
CA LYS A 10 -8.16 -4.55 -5.80
C LYS A 10 -7.72 -3.09 -5.99
N LYS A 11 -8.11 -2.46 -7.10
CA LYS A 11 -7.89 -1.02 -7.34
C LYS A 11 -8.61 -0.15 -6.30
N ALA A 12 -9.87 -0.41 -6.00
CA ALA A 12 -10.62 0.38 -5.01
C ALA A 12 -9.99 0.28 -3.61
N ARG A 13 -9.61 -0.92 -3.17
CA ARG A 13 -8.90 -1.13 -1.89
C ARG A 13 -7.53 -0.46 -1.87
N ALA A 14 -6.79 -0.55 -2.98
CA ALA A 14 -5.52 0.14 -3.14
C ALA A 14 -5.70 1.66 -3.03
N SER A 15 -6.67 2.25 -3.73
CA SER A 15 -6.96 3.69 -3.68
C SER A 15 -7.36 4.15 -2.28
N MET A 16 -8.16 3.36 -1.56
CA MET A 16 -8.56 3.68 -0.20
C MET A 16 -7.36 3.71 0.76
N CYS A 17 -6.40 2.80 0.62
CA CYS A 17 -5.14 2.88 1.38
C CYS A 17 -4.23 4.01 0.90
N HIS A 18 -4.17 4.23 -0.42
CA HIS A 18 -3.32 5.25 -1.04
C HIS A 18 -3.70 6.66 -0.60
N HIS A 19 -5.01 6.96 -0.56
CA HIS A 19 -5.57 8.25 -0.16
C HIS A 19 -5.94 8.34 1.34
N CYS A 20 -5.75 7.27 2.11
CA CYS A 20 -5.97 7.34 3.56
C CYS A 20 -4.97 8.34 4.18
N PRO A 21 -5.41 9.38 4.89
CA PRO A 21 -4.53 10.41 5.43
C PRO A 21 -3.50 9.83 6.42
N MET A 22 -3.88 8.81 7.20
CA MET A 22 -2.96 8.13 8.12
C MET A 22 -1.89 7.32 7.36
N CYS A 23 -2.30 6.53 6.36
CA CYS A 23 -1.36 5.72 5.59
C CYS A 23 -0.43 6.60 4.74
N HIS A 24 -0.99 7.64 4.12
CA HIS A 24 -0.23 8.62 3.33
C HIS A 24 0.75 9.40 4.22
N TYR A 25 0.32 9.86 5.41
CA TYR A 25 1.20 10.50 6.38
C TYR A 25 2.32 9.55 6.84
N GLY A 26 1.99 8.30 7.17
CA GLY A 26 2.97 7.32 7.62
C GLY A 26 3.98 6.91 6.54
N ARG A 27 3.58 6.88 5.26
CA ARG A 27 4.52 6.70 4.13
C ARG A 27 5.46 7.89 3.97
N LYS A 28 4.96 9.12 4.15
CA LYS A 28 5.78 10.35 4.05
C LYS A 28 6.70 10.55 5.25
N HIS A 29 6.31 10.06 6.42
CA HIS A 29 7.06 10.19 7.67
C HIS A 29 7.31 8.82 8.31
N PRO A 30 8.20 8.00 7.70
CA PRO A 30 8.51 6.66 8.23
C PRO A 30 9.14 6.71 9.62
N GLU A 31 9.74 7.84 10.03
CA GLU A 31 10.28 8.01 11.39
C GLU A 31 9.21 8.21 12.46
N SER A 32 8.00 8.64 12.06
CA SER A 32 6.90 8.87 12.99
C SER A 32 6.37 7.56 13.56
N LYS A 33 5.77 7.58 14.76
CA LYS A 33 5.16 6.40 15.39
C LYS A 33 4.19 5.66 14.45
N ILE A 34 3.40 6.43 13.68
CA ILE A 34 2.46 5.92 12.68
C ILE A 34 3.21 5.29 11.50
N GLY A 35 4.25 5.94 10.97
CA GLY A 35 5.07 5.41 9.88
C GLY A 35 5.81 4.11 10.27
N ARG A 36 6.41 4.08 11.46
CA ARG A 36 6.99 2.86 12.03
C ARG A 36 5.97 1.73 12.17
N MET A 37 4.74 2.02 12.62
CA MET A 37 3.67 1.03 12.72
C MET A 37 3.21 0.52 11.35
N LEU A 38 3.06 1.41 10.36
CA LEU A 38 2.65 1.07 8.99
C LEU A 38 3.70 0.22 8.26
N HIS A 39 4.98 0.51 8.50
CA HIS A 39 6.11 -0.25 7.98
C HIS A 39 6.42 -1.50 8.83
N HIS A 40 5.79 -1.64 10.00
CA HIS A 40 5.96 -2.81 10.85
C HIS A 40 5.38 -4.06 10.16
N PRO A 41 6.05 -5.21 10.24
CA PRO A 41 5.55 -6.48 9.67
C PRO A 41 4.11 -6.79 10.09
N SER A 42 3.74 -6.51 11.35
CA SER A 42 2.37 -6.71 11.83
C SER A 42 1.28 -5.97 11.04
N HIS A 43 1.57 -4.78 10.50
CA HIS A 43 0.63 -4.07 9.63
C HIS A 43 0.83 -4.45 8.16
N ALA A 44 2.08 -4.52 7.71
CA ALA A 44 2.42 -4.82 6.32
C ALA A 44 1.98 -6.22 5.86
N GLU A 45 1.93 -7.20 6.75
CA GLU A 45 1.52 -8.59 6.46
C GLU A 45 0.00 -8.80 6.59
N HIS A 46 -0.67 -8.09 7.50
CA HIS A 46 -2.12 -8.25 7.72
C HIS A 46 -2.98 -7.29 6.90
N CYS A 47 -2.46 -6.15 6.45
CA CYS A 47 -3.25 -5.20 5.69
C CYS A 47 -3.30 -5.58 4.20
N ALA A 48 -4.36 -6.28 3.80
CA ALA A 48 -4.62 -6.60 2.39
C ALA A 48 -4.66 -5.35 1.48
N MET A 49 -5.04 -4.19 2.02
CA MET A 49 -5.09 -2.94 1.28
C MET A 49 -3.70 -2.35 1.04
N TRP A 50 -2.78 -2.49 2.00
CA TRP A 50 -1.37 -2.08 1.85
C TRP A 50 -0.66 -2.91 0.79
N LYS A 51 -0.91 -4.23 0.79
CA LYS A 51 -0.41 -5.12 -0.26
C LYS A 51 -0.99 -4.75 -1.63
N ALA A 52 -2.31 -4.56 -1.71
CA ALA A 52 -2.97 -4.11 -2.93
C ALA A 52 -2.45 -2.74 -3.41
N GLU A 53 -2.17 -1.82 -2.49
CA GLU A 53 -1.59 -0.51 -2.81
C GLU A 53 -0.17 -0.63 -3.37
N LYS A 54 0.70 -1.46 -2.78
CA LYS A 54 2.02 -1.75 -3.38
C LYS A 54 1.92 -2.41 -4.75
N GLU A 55 0.97 -3.30 -4.95
CA GLU A 55 0.77 -3.98 -6.23
C GLU A 55 0.13 -3.09 -7.31
N VAL A 56 -0.58 -2.01 -6.93
CA VAL A 56 -1.27 -1.11 -7.88
C VAL A 56 -0.51 0.20 -8.10
N TYR A 57 0.09 0.75 -7.05
CA TYR A 57 0.80 2.03 -7.02
C TYR A 57 2.30 1.88 -6.79
N GLY A 58 2.76 0.76 -6.22
CA GLY A 58 4.18 0.49 -5.95
C GLY A 58 4.97 -0.06 -7.15
N GLU A 59 4.29 -0.52 -8.21
CA GLU A 59 4.92 -0.94 -9.49
C GLU A 59 5.55 0.24 -10.28
N GLY A 60 5.62 1.43 -9.67
CA GLY A 60 6.34 2.61 -10.19
C GLY A 60 7.64 2.95 -9.46
N GLN A 61 8.11 2.18 -8.46
CA GLN A 61 9.35 2.47 -7.71
C GLN A 61 10.45 1.40 -7.85
N SER A 62 10.43 0.62 -8.93
CA SER A 62 11.53 -0.25 -9.32
C SER A 62 12.05 0.15 -10.69
N ARG A 63 12.82 1.26 -10.76
CA ARG A 63 13.77 1.61 -11.83
C ARG A 63 14.40 2.98 -11.54
N ASP A 64 15.39 2.99 -10.66
CA ASP A 64 16.75 3.48 -10.91
C ASP A 64 17.67 2.96 -9.80
#